data_AF-A0A7S3WCE9-F1
#
_entry.id   AF-A0A7S3WCE9-F1
#
_cell.length_a   1.000
_cell.length_b   1.000
_cell.length_c   1.000
_cell.angle_alpha   90.00
_cell.angle_beta   90.00
_cell.angle_gamma   90.00
#
_symmetry.space_group_name_H-M   'P 1'
#
loop_
_entity.id
_entity.type
_entity.pdbx_description
1 polymer ?
#
loop_
_entity_poly.entity_id
_entity_poly.type
_entity_poly.pdbx_seq_one_letter_code
_entity_poly.pdbx_strand_id
1 'polypeptide(L)'
;MLRNKQRRVIAPPGKLGVCFTLRGSCVCVSTLAKESPLRGEVAVGWVLRSIDGVPVAGHHDAARKLVDKQGEARSITFATDDACPPWSKYGAAAVAAVDAFVAVATAKWSWIVAPHMPLPVVAVCLCLPLLLLLHQWRAICSGPGYAAELEPPDGAALAESRTCVKCGWHKPSGCHHCSDCGRCVLGMDHHCYWLGGCVGKKNYASFLMLEGYAFAACLAQGGTALAAILLAPLSGWQVFLLAHFAPLLALAGGLVLRCLCLHIKLVDEGKSTLSLLYGETDSRQTDVPPQPATAAAAAAQ
;
A
#
# COMPACT_ATOMS: atom_id res chain seq x y z
N MET A 1 17.36 6.55 1.98
CA MET A 1 18.00 5.90 0.81
C MET A 1 18.07 4.40 1.08
N LEU A 2 17.06 3.63 0.68
CA LEU A 2 17.16 2.16 0.68
C LEU A 2 17.89 1.78 -0.61
N ARG A 3 19.11 1.26 -0.48
CA ARG A 3 19.97 0.88 -1.62
C ARG A 3 19.31 -0.27 -2.39
N ASN A 4 19.26 -0.15 -3.72
CA ASN A 4 18.91 -1.19 -4.67
C ASN A 4 19.69 -2.49 -4.36
N LYS A 5 19.16 -3.36 -3.50
CA LYS A 5 19.86 -4.57 -3.07
C LYS A 5 19.73 -5.61 -4.17
N GLN A 6 20.73 -5.60 -5.06
CA GLN A 6 20.92 -6.64 -6.04
C GLN A 6 21.82 -7.72 -5.45
N ARG A 7 21.39 -8.98 -5.55
CA ARG A 7 22.16 -10.14 -5.10
C ARG A 7 22.19 -11.17 -6.21
N ARG A 8 23.41 -11.53 -6.60
CA ARG A 8 23.67 -12.63 -7.52
C ARG A 8 23.99 -13.85 -6.67
N VAL A 9 23.27 -14.94 -6.90
CA VAL A 9 23.44 -16.20 -6.18
C VAL A 9 23.69 -17.31 -7.19
N ILE A 10 24.62 -18.21 -6.87
CA ILE A 10 24.83 -19.42 -7.67
C ILE A 10 23.86 -20.49 -7.14
N ALA A 11 22.82 -20.76 -7.91
CA ALA A 11 21.86 -21.81 -7.66
C ALA A 11 22.49 -23.17 -8.03
N PRO A 12 22.64 -24.11 -7.08
CA PRO A 12 23.15 -25.44 -7.40
C PRO A 12 22.13 -26.21 -8.25
N PRO A 13 22.59 -27.24 -8.98
CA PRO A 13 21.73 -28.03 -9.85
C PRO A 13 20.61 -28.74 -9.08
N GLY A 14 19.37 -28.66 -9.61
CA GLY A 14 18.19 -29.33 -9.04
C GLY A 14 16.91 -28.47 -9.08
N LYS A 15 15.87 -28.91 -8.36
CA LYS A 15 14.68 -28.10 -8.14
C LYS A 15 15.02 -26.98 -7.16
N LEU A 16 15.14 -25.76 -7.69
CA LEU A 16 15.06 -24.56 -6.87
C LEU A 16 13.66 -24.54 -6.30
N GLY A 17 13.49 -24.85 -5.02
CA GLY A 17 12.18 -24.87 -4.36
C GLY A 17 11.63 -23.45 -4.23
N VAL A 18 11.40 -22.76 -5.33
CA VAL A 18 10.94 -21.38 -5.39
C VAL A 18 9.73 -21.28 -6.30
N CYS A 19 8.75 -20.50 -5.86
CA CYS A 19 7.60 -20.17 -6.68
C CYS A 19 7.77 -18.75 -7.22
N PHE A 20 7.39 -18.55 -8.49
CA PHE A 20 7.45 -17.26 -9.14
C PHE A 20 6.05 -16.74 -9.44
N THR A 21 5.83 -15.45 -9.22
CA THR A 21 4.59 -14.74 -9.57
C THR A 21 4.88 -13.58 -10.49
N LEU A 22 3.94 -13.26 -11.37
CA LEU A 22 4.05 -12.10 -12.27
C LEU A 22 3.39 -10.88 -11.62
N ARG A 23 4.11 -9.78 -11.53
CA ARG A 23 3.60 -8.46 -11.12
C ARG A 23 3.84 -7.46 -12.25
N GLY A 24 2.78 -7.11 -12.99
CA GLY A 24 2.92 -6.33 -14.22
C GLY A 24 3.80 -7.08 -15.23
N SER A 25 4.93 -6.49 -15.61
CA SER A 25 5.95 -7.11 -16.49
C SER A 25 7.14 -7.72 -15.73
N CYS A 26 7.09 -7.80 -14.40
CA CYS A 26 8.20 -8.26 -13.55
C CYS A 26 7.92 -9.63 -12.91
N VAL A 27 8.94 -10.49 -12.82
CA VAL A 27 8.85 -11.83 -12.18
C VAL A 27 9.36 -11.76 -10.75
N CYS A 28 8.49 -11.99 -9.76
CA CYS A 28 8.83 -11.96 -8.32
C CYS A 28 8.91 -13.36 -7.72
N VAL A 29 9.80 -13.58 -6.76
CA VAL A 29 9.77 -14.77 -5.88
C VAL A 29 8.60 -14.62 -4.90
N SER A 30 7.65 -15.54 -4.95
CA SER A 30 6.50 -15.58 -4.03
C SER A 30 6.73 -16.51 -2.84
N THR A 31 7.53 -17.56 -3.01
CA THR A 31 7.78 -18.55 -1.95
C THR A 31 9.20 -19.09 -2.07
N LEU A 32 9.83 -19.36 -0.93
CA LEU A 32 11.09 -20.08 -0.80
C LEU A 32 10.85 -21.33 0.07
N ALA A 33 11.05 -22.50 -0.51
CA ALA A 33 10.98 -23.78 0.18
C ALA A 33 12.03 -23.85 1.28
N LYS A 34 11.72 -24.59 2.34
CA LYS A 34 12.58 -24.73 3.52
C LYS A 34 13.98 -25.28 3.17
N GLU A 35 14.02 -26.17 2.19
CA GLU A 35 15.21 -26.85 1.65
C GLU A 35 15.88 -26.11 0.48
N SER A 36 15.35 -24.94 0.10
CA SER A 36 15.93 -24.18 -1.00
C SER A 36 17.34 -23.71 -0.64
N PRO A 37 18.35 -23.94 -1.51
CA PRO A 37 19.70 -23.42 -1.31
C PRO A 37 19.75 -21.87 -1.38
N LEU A 38 18.68 -21.24 -1.85
CA LEU A 38 18.54 -19.79 -1.90
C LEU A 38 18.00 -19.19 -0.59
N ARG A 39 17.64 -20.02 0.40
CA ARG A 39 17.06 -19.55 1.67
C ARG A 39 18.13 -18.83 2.50
N GLY A 40 17.83 -17.61 2.97
CA GLY A 40 18.80 -16.72 3.62
C GLY A 40 19.66 -15.92 2.64
N GLU A 41 19.77 -16.39 1.39
CA GLU A 41 20.41 -15.65 0.30
C GLU A 41 19.44 -14.68 -0.39
N VAL A 42 18.18 -15.08 -0.58
CA VAL A 42 17.14 -14.30 -1.26
C VAL A 42 15.88 -14.31 -0.39
N ALA A 43 15.08 -13.23 -0.41
CA ALA A 43 13.82 -13.15 0.32
C ALA A 43 12.61 -13.11 -0.61
N VAL A 44 11.44 -13.46 -0.07
CA VAL A 44 10.16 -13.30 -0.79
C VAL A 44 9.93 -11.83 -1.12
N GLY A 45 9.43 -11.55 -2.33
CA GLY A 45 9.25 -10.19 -2.84
C GLY A 45 10.44 -9.62 -3.63
N TRP A 46 11.56 -10.34 -3.72
CA TRP A 46 12.62 -10.03 -4.67
C TRP A 46 12.20 -10.41 -6.09
N VAL A 47 12.64 -9.62 -7.06
CA VAL A 47 12.39 -9.78 -8.50
C VAL A 47 13.56 -10.51 -9.15
N LEU A 48 13.25 -11.57 -9.87
CA LEU A 48 14.18 -12.24 -10.76
C LEU A 48 14.52 -11.31 -11.93
N ARG A 49 15.76 -10.81 -11.97
CA ARG A 49 16.23 -9.90 -13.01
C ARG A 49 16.83 -10.66 -14.18
N SER A 50 17.66 -11.66 -13.90
CA SER A 50 18.32 -12.44 -14.94
C SER A 50 18.70 -13.84 -14.47
N ILE A 51 18.78 -14.75 -15.43
CA ILE A 51 19.34 -16.10 -15.28
C ILE A 51 20.53 -16.18 -16.23
N ASP A 52 21.71 -16.50 -15.70
CA ASP A 52 22.99 -16.53 -16.41
C ASP A 52 23.29 -15.22 -17.15
N GLY A 53 22.94 -14.10 -16.53
CA GLY A 53 23.10 -12.77 -17.12
C GLY A 53 22.06 -12.39 -18.18
N VAL A 54 21.21 -13.32 -18.60
CA VAL A 54 20.14 -13.05 -19.57
C VAL A 54 18.88 -12.55 -18.85
N PRO A 55 18.34 -11.37 -19.23
CA PRO A 55 17.10 -10.85 -18.64
C PRO A 55 15.93 -11.84 -18.77
N VAL A 56 15.03 -11.80 -17.81
CA VAL A 56 13.83 -12.64 -17.80
C VAL A 56 12.60 -11.79 -18.11
N ALA A 57 11.85 -12.17 -19.14
CA ALA A 57 10.72 -11.38 -19.65
C ALA A 57 9.36 -11.72 -19.01
N GLY A 58 9.29 -12.75 -18.16
CA GLY A 58 8.03 -13.21 -17.57
C GLY A 58 8.15 -14.60 -16.95
N HIS A 59 7.09 -15.04 -16.28
CA HIS A 59 7.11 -16.30 -15.51
C HIS A 59 7.34 -17.54 -16.40
N HIS A 60 6.76 -17.57 -17.61
CA HIS A 60 7.01 -18.65 -18.58
C HIS A 60 8.45 -18.66 -19.08
N ASP A 61 9.03 -17.47 -19.35
CA ASP A 61 10.44 -17.36 -19.75
C ASP A 61 11.38 -17.76 -18.62
N ALA A 62 11.05 -17.39 -17.37
CA ALA A 62 11.75 -17.82 -16.17
C ALA A 62 11.71 -19.35 -16.02
N ALA A 63 10.51 -19.94 -16.05
CA ALA A 63 10.31 -21.37 -15.89
C ALA A 63 11.02 -22.15 -16.99
N ARG A 64 10.86 -21.78 -18.26
CA ARG A 64 11.57 -22.39 -19.39
C ARG A 64 13.09 -22.31 -19.19
N LYS A 65 13.63 -21.14 -18.86
CA LYS A 65 15.07 -20.99 -18.60
C LYS A 65 15.53 -21.83 -17.41
N LEU A 66 14.73 -22.03 -16.38
CA LEU A 66 15.11 -22.89 -15.25
C LEU A 66 14.96 -24.38 -15.56
N VAL A 67 14.06 -24.77 -16.47
CA VAL A 67 13.78 -26.16 -16.85
C VAL A 67 14.71 -26.65 -17.96
N ASP A 68 15.03 -25.82 -18.95
CA ASP A 68 15.84 -26.16 -20.13
C ASP A 68 17.24 -26.71 -19.78
N LYS A 69 17.71 -26.48 -18.55
CA LYS A 69 19.01 -26.93 -18.05
C LYS A 69 18.94 -27.53 -16.63
N GLN A 70 17.94 -28.37 -16.36
CA GLN A 70 17.90 -29.12 -15.10
C GLN A 70 19.19 -29.94 -14.94
N GLY A 71 19.97 -29.66 -13.88
CA GLY A 71 21.22 -30.37 -13.59
C GLY A 71 22.50 -29.54 -13.73
N GLU A 72 22.41 -28.28 -14.19
CA GLU A 72 23.54 -27.33 -14.17
C GLU A 72 23.38 -26.28 -13.07
N ALA A 73 24.50 -25.80 -12.52
CA ALA A 73 24.49 -24.63 -11.64
C ALA A 73 24.18 -23.36 -12.45
N ARG A 74 23.33 -22.48 -11.91
CA ARG A 74 22.86 -21.25 -12.59
C ARG A 74 23.21 -20.01 -11.80
N SER A 75 23.63 -18.94 -12.48
CA SER A 75 23.83 -17.62 -11.88
C SER A 75 22.51 -16.85 -11.92
N ILE A 76 21.83 -16.79 -10.78
CA ILE A 76 20.52 -16.15 -10.69
C ILE A 76 20.69 -14.81 -10.00
N THR A 77 20.23 -13.76 -10.67
CA THR A 77 20.29 -12.40 -10.12
C THR A 77 18.90 -11.97 -9.69
N PHE A 78 18.76 -11.74 -8.40
CA PHE A 78 17.57 -11.15 -7.82
C PHE A 78 17.86 -9.70 -7.44
N ALA A 79 16.83 -8.87 -7.50
CA ALA A 79 16.86 -7.52 -6.96
C ALA A 79 15.58 -7.29 -6.19
N THR A 80 15.66 -6.58 -5.08
CA THR A 80 14.47 -5.98 -4.47
C THR A 80 13.79 -5.05 -5.48
N ASP A 81 12.45 -5.02 -5.49
CA ASP A 81 11.71 -3.95 -6.16
C ASP A 81 11.93 -2.66 -5.35
N ASP A 82 13.12 -2.08 -5.44
CA ASP A 82 13.49 -0.87 -4.71
C ASP A 82 12.97 0.42 -5.34
N ALA A 83 12.10 0.29 -6.36
CA ALA A 83 11.21 1.39 -6.68
C ALA A 83 10.11 1.43 -5.62
N CYS A 84 10.44 1.99 -4.45
CA CYS A 84 9.41 2.66 -3.70
C CYS A 84 8.89 3.83 -4.55
N PRO A 85 7.58 3.91 -4.80
CA PRO A 85 6.54 2.99 -4.36
C PRO A 85 6.27 1.91 -5.42
N PRO A 86 6.04 0.64 -5.03
CA PRO A 86 5.45 -0.34 -5.92
C PRO A 86 3.96 0.02 -6.07
N TRP A 87 3.70 1.04 -6.89
CA TRP A 87 2.36 1.55 -7.15
C TRP A 87 1.45 0.41 -7.57
N SER A 88 0.18 0.43 -7.11
CA SER A 88 -0.86 -0.32 -7.81
C SER A 88 -0.97 0.17 -9.26
N LYS A 89 -1.68 -0.56 -10.12
CA LYS A 89 -1.81 -0.23 -11.56
C LYS A 89 -2.18 1.24 -11.84
N TYR A 90 -2.88 1.89 -10.91
CA TYR A 90 -3.32 3.29 -11.02
C TYR A 90 -2.73 4.21 -9.93
N GLY A 91 -1.86 3.69 -9.05
CA GLY A 91 -1.46 4.38 -7.84
C GLY A 91 -0.68 5.68 -8.08
N ALA A 92 0.24 5.69 -9.06
CA ALA A 92 1.02 6.87 -9.39
C ALA A 92 0.15 8.02 -9.93
N ALA A 93 -0.83 7.69 -10.79
CA ALA A 93 -1.74 8.66 -11.36
C ALA A 93 -2.68 9.25 -10.29
N ALA A 94 -3.18 8.41 -9.38
CA ALA A 94 -4.02 8.85 -8.28
C ALA A 94 -3.27 9.79 -7.33
N VAL A 95 -2.04 9.46 -6.95
CA VAL A 95 -1.20 10.35 -6.12
C VAL A 95 -0.88 11.66 -6.83
N ALA A 96 -0.48 11.62 -8.10
CA ALA A 96 -0.23 12.83 -8.87
C ALA A 96 -1.47 13.74 -8.96
N ALA A 97 -2.68 13.16 -9.08
CA ALA A 97 -3.92 13.93 -9.08
C ALA A 97 -4.19 14.61 -7.74
N VAL A 98 -3.95 13.92 -6.61
CA VAL A 98 -4.06 14.50 -5.26
C VAL A 98 -3.06 15.63 -5.08
N ASP A 99 -1.80 15.41 -5.43
CA ASP A 99 -0.73 16.40 -5.30
C ASP A 99 -1.02 17.65 -6.14
N ALA A 100 -1.49 17.45 -7.38
CA ALA A 100 -1.91 18.54 -8.25
C ALA A 100 -3.10 19.32 -7.68
N PHE A 101 -4.09 18.62 -7.11
CA PHE A 101 -5.23 19.27 -6.45
C PHE A 101 -4.76 20.15 -5.28
N VAL A 102 -3.93 19.62 -4.39
CA VAL A 102 -3.38 20.36 -3.23
C VAL A 102 -2.58 21.59 -3.68
N ALA A 103 -1.74 21.43 -4.71
CA ALA A 103 -0.93 22.52 -5.26
C ALA A 103 -1.80 23.62 -5.87
N VAL A 104 -2.78 23.27 -6.71
CA VAL A 104 -3.70 24.24 -7.34
C VAL A 104 -4.56 24.93 -6.28
N ALA A 105 -5.05 24.18 -5.28
CA ALA A 105 -5.81 24.74 -4.17
C ALA A 105 -5.01 25.82 -3.43
N THR A 106 -3.79 25.46 -3.03
CA THR A 106 -2.90 26.32 -2.26
C THR A 106 -2.45 27.53 -3.08
N ALA A 107 -2.16 27.36 -4.38
CA ALA A 107 -1.77 28.46 -5.25
C ALA A 107 -2.90 29.47 -5.44
N LYS A 108 -4.12 28.99 -5.71
CA LYS A 108 -5.31 29.86 -5.85
C LYS A 108 -5.61 30.61 -4.56
N TRP A 109 -5.58 29.90 -3.44
CA TRP A 109 -5.76 30.48 -2.12
C TRP A 109 -4.69 31.55 -1.82
N SER A 110 -3.42 31.25 -2.10
CA SER A 110 -2.30 32.18 -1.85
C SER A 110 -2.41 33.47 -2.64
N TRP A 111 -2.90 33.40 -3.89
CA TRP A 111 -2.99 34.58 -4.73
C TRP A 111 -4.20 35.46 -4.40
N ILE A 112 -5.35 34.85 -4.06
CA ILE A 112 -6.60 35.58 -3.88
C ILE A 112 -6.88 35.91 -2.41
N VAL A 113 -6.65 34.97 -1.49
CA VAL A 113 -7.08 35.07 -0.10
C VAL A 113 -5.97 35.60 0.81
N ALA A 114 -4.73 35.13 0.63
CA ALA A 114 -3.62 35.48 1.52
C ALA A 114 -3.35 37.00 1.66
N PRO A 115 -3.47 37.85 0.62
CA PRO A 115 -3.27 39.29 0.75
C PRO A 115 -4.23 39.99 1.73
N HIS A 116 -5.35 39.33 2.06
CA HIS A 116 -6.40 39.86 2.95
C HIS A 116 -6.36 39.23 4.35
N MET A 117 -5.38 38.37 4.63
CA MET A 117 -5.28 37.63 5.89
C MET A 117 -4.08 38.10 6.71
N PRO A 118 -4.16 38.07 8.06
CA PRO A 118 -2.99 38.30 8.91
C PRO A 118 -1.89 37.29 8.63
N LEU A 119 -0.62 37.73 8.67
CA LEU A 119 0.54 36.88 8.37
C LEU A 119 0.57 35.54 9.14
N PRO A 120 0.22 35.46 10.44
CA PRO A 120 0.15 34.18 11.14
C PRO A 120 -0.87 33.20 10.54
N VAL A 121 -2.02 33.71 10.08
CA VAL A 121 -3.05 32.90 9.42
C VAL A 121 -2.55 32.39 8.08
N VAL A 122 -1.85 33.24 7.33
CA VAL A 122 -1.20 32.85 6.07
C VAL A 122 -0.17 31.75 6.28
N ALA A 123 0.68 31.88 7.28
CA ALA A 123 1.67 30.86 7.62
C ALA A 123 1.01 29.50 7.91
N VAL A 124 -0.05 29.48 8.73
CA VAL A 124 -0.79 28.24 9.03
C VAL A 124 -1.39 27.62 7.76
N CYS A 125 -2.04 28.42 6.92
CA CYS A 125 -2.69 27.94 5.69
C CYS A 125 -1.71 27.38 4.65
N LEU A 126 -0.43 27.79 4.71
CA LEU A 126 0.65 27.26 3.88
C LEU A 126 1.36 26.05 4.51
N CYS A 127 1.51 26.03 5.84
CA CYS A 127 2.15 24.92 6.54
C CYS A 127 1.32 23.64 6.53
N LEU A 128 -0.02 23.73 6.65
CA LEU A 128 -0.89 22.56 6.71
C LEU A 128 -0.83 21.69 5.44
N PRO A 129 -0.90 22.24 4.20
CA PRO A 129 -0.64 21.46 2.98
C PRO A 129 0.75 20.83 2.92
N LEU A 130 1.78 21.49 3.46
CA LEU A 130 3.13 20.91 3.49
C LEU A 130 3.22 19.71 4.44
N LEU A 131 2.58 19.79 5.60
CA LEU A 131 2.49 18.68 6.56
C LEU A 131 1.65 17.53 5.99
N LEU A 132 0.56 17.83 5.29
CA LEU A 132 -0.22 16.85 4.53
C LEU A 132 0.68 16.07 3.56
N LEU A 133 1.38 16.76 2.67
CA LEU A 133 2.27 16.13 1.67
C LEU A 133 3.42 15.35 2.32
N LEU A 134 3.98 15.86 3.44
CA LEU A 134 4.98 15.14 4.22
C LEU A 134 4.44 13.80 4.75
N HIS A 135 3.24 13.80 5.32
CA HIS A 135 2.64 12.58 5.86
C HIS A 135 2.17 11.62 4.77
N GLN A 136 1.75 12.12 3.60
CA GLN A 136 1.53 11.33 2.39
C GLN A 136 2.81 10.61 1.97
N TRP A 137 3.91 11.36 1.83
CA TRP A 137 5.22 10.83 1.49
C TRP A 137 5.68 9.78 2.51
N ARG A 138 5.54 10.04 3.81
CA ARG A 138 5.86 9.06 4.86
C ARG A 138 5.00 7.81 4.74
N ALA A 139 3.69 7.93 4.53
CA ALA A 139 2.79 6.79 4.41
C ALA A 139 3.14 5.90 3.21
N ILE A 140 3.50 6.54 2.08
CA ILE A 140 3.94 5.88 0.85
C ILE A 140 5.30 5.20 1.06
N CYS A 141 6.30 5.93 1.56
CA CYS A 141 7.67 5.45 1.64
C CYS A 141 7.94 4.46 2.77
N SER A 142 7.20 4.51 3.87
CA SER A 142 7.29 3.49 4.92
C SER A 142 6.78 2.13 4.44
N GLY A 143 5.84 2.14 3.48
CA GLY A 143 5.09 0.97 3.05
C GLY A 143 4.16 0.43 4.14
N PRO A 144 3.23 -0.47 3.78
CA PRO A 144 2.22 -0.98 4.72
C PRO A 144 2.76 -2.02 5.72
N GLY A 145 3.94 -2.58 5.46
CA GLY A 145 4.51 -3.73 6.17
C GLY A 145 4.05 -5.03 5.55
N TYR A 146 4.83 -5.58 4.62
CA TYR A 146 4.48 -6.84 3.94
C TYR A 146 4.89 -8.06 4.78
N ALA A 147 4.06 -9.11 4.80
CA ALA A 147 4.30 -10.30 5.62
C ALA A 147 5.58 -11.07 5.24
N ALA A 148 6.03 -10.94 3.99
CA ALA A 148 7.29 -11.50 3.49
C ALA A 148 8.54 -10.91 4.17
N GLU A 149 8.42 -9.74 4.80
CA GLU A 149 9.50 -9.06 5.53
C GLU A 149 9.67 -9.60 6.96
N LEU A 150 8.73 -10.41 7.45
CA LEU A 150 8.80 -11.01 8.78
C LEU A 150 9.36 -12.43 8.70
N GLU A 151 10.42 -12.69 9.45
CA GLU A 151 10.87 -14.06 9.67
C GLU A 151 9.78 -14.84 10.43
N PRO A 152 9.44 -16.06 10.01
CA PRO A 152 8.53 -16.90 10.79
C PRO A 152 9.20 -17.19 12.15
N PRO A 153 8.46 -17.07 13.27
CA PRO A 153 9.05 -17.29 14.58
C PRO A 153 9.63 -18.71 14.69
N ASP A 154 10.85 -18.82 15.21
CA ASP A 154 11.50 -20.10 15.47
C ASP A 154 10.68 -20.91 16.48
N GLY A 155 10.16 -22.06 16.03
CA GLY A 155 9.52 -23.06 16.90
C GLY A 155 8.15 -22.70 17.50
N ALA A 156 7.65 -21.46 17.37
CA ALA A 156 6.35 -21.07 17.92
C ALA A 156 5.22 -21.29 16.90
N ALA A 157 4.50 -22.40 17.06
CA ALA A 157 3.15 -22.67 16.55
C ALA A 157 2.89 -22.41 15.05
N LEU A 158 3.55 -23.18 14.18
CA LEU A 158 3.01 -23.49 12.84
C LEU A 158 1.63 -24.19 12.89
N ALA A 159 1.21 -24.67 14.06
CA ALA A 159 -0.02 -25.44 14.26
C ALA A 159 -1.31 -24.64 14.01
N GLU A 160 -1.30 -23.31 14.09
CA GLU A 160 -2.48 -22.47 13.83
C GLU A 160 -2.29 -21.45 12.69
N SER A 161 -1.14 -21.50 12.02
CA SER A 161 -0.84 -20.49 11.01
C SER A 161 -1.48 -20.79 9.67
N ARG A 162 -2.32 -19.87 9.21
CA ARG A 162 -2.94 -19.93 7.89
C ARG A 162 -1.86 -19.63 6.85
N THR A 163 -1.87 -20.32 5.73
CA THR A 163 -0.99 -20.02 4.59
C THR A 163 -1.82 -19.28 3.55
N CYS A 164 -1.29 -18.20 2.98
CA CYS A 164 -1.98 -17.54 1.87
C CYS A 164 -1.81 -18.38 0.60
N VAL A 165 -2.91 -18.89 0.04
CA VAL A 165 -2.89 -19.72 -1.19
C VAL A 165 -2.24 -18.97 -2.37
N LYS A 166 -2.53 -17.67 -2.51
CA LYS A 166 -2.00 -16.82 -3.61
C LYS A 166 -0.51 -16.51 -3.46
N CYS A 167 -0.01 -16.39 -2.23
CA CYS A 167 1.40 -16.06 -1.98
C CYS A 167 2.26 -17.30 -1.68
N GLY A 168 1.66 -18.42 -1.29
CA GLY A 168 2.38 -19.61 -0.80
C GLY A 168 3.18 -19.36 0.49
N TRP A 169 2.93 -18.26 1.20
CA TRP A 169 3.65 -17.87 2.42
C TRP A 169 2.76 -17.90 3.65
N HIS A 170 3.38 -18.13 4.80
CA HIS A 170 2.74 -18.03 6.11
C HIS A 170 2.05 -16.66 6.28
N LYS A 171 0.81 -16.65 6.76
CA LYS A 171 -0.02 -15.46 7.00
C LYS A 171 -0.06 -15.23 8.52
N PRO A 172 0.76 -14.30 9.07
CA PRO A 172 0.70 -13.94 10.47
C PRO A 172 -0.71 -13.49 10.87
N SER A 173 -1.03 -13.54 12.16
CA SER A 173 -2.32 -13.03 12.65
C SER A 173 -2.54 -11.56 12.24
N GLY A 174 -3.76 -11.23 11.80
CA GLY A 174 -4.12 -9.90 11.29
C GLY A 174 -3.54 -9.56 9.91
N CYS A 175 -2.90 -10.50 9.22
CA CYS A 175 -2.42 -10.31 7.85
C CYS A 175 -3.51 -10.63 6.82
N HIS A 176 -3.63 -9.83 5.76
CA HIS A 176 -4.55 -10.10 4.64
C HIS A 176 -3.85 -9.95 3.28
N HIS A 177 -4.32 -10.70 2.29
CA HIS A 177 -3.83 -10.59 0.91
C HIS A 177 -4.57 -9.48 0.18
N CYS A 178 -3.86 -8.45 -0.26
CA CYS A 178 -4.43 -7.45 -1.16
C CYS A 178 -4.29 -7.93 -2.60
N SER A 179 -5.38 -8.05 -3.36
CA SER A 179 -5.38 -8.42 -4.77
C SER A 179 -4.76 -7.35 -5.67
N ASP A 180 -5.00 -6.07 -5.39
CA ASP A 180 -4.47 -4.95 -6.17
C ASP A 180 -2.95 -4.83 -6.06
N CYS A 181 -2.43 -5.07 -4.85
CA CYS A 181 -1.00 -5.19 -4.65
C CYS A 181 -0.50 -6.58 -5.05
N GLY A 182 -1.25 -7.66 -4.88
CA GLY A 182 -0.77 -9.04 -5.07
C GLY A 182 0.25 -9.47 -4.00
N ARG A 183 0.17 -8.92 -2.78
CA ARG A 183 1.03 -9.28 -1.63
C ARG A 183 0.22 -9.28 -0.34
N CYS A 184 0.67 -10.09 0.61
CA CYS A 184 0.14 -10.12 1.97
C CYS A 184 0.65 -8.93 2.79
N VAL A 185 -0.27 -8.19 3.42
CA VAL A 185 -0.01 -6.98 4.21
C VAL A 185 -0.33 -7.27 5.68
N LEU A 186 0.61 -6.94 6.57
CA LEU A 186 0.47 -7.12 8.02
C LEU A 186 -0.45 -6.04 8.61
N GLY A 187 -1.43 -6.46 9.41
CA GLY A 187 -2.41 -5.54 9.98
C GLY A 187 -3.06 -4.70 8.87
N MET A 188 -3.42 -5.35 7.76
CA MET A 188 -3.99 -4.67 6.61
C MET A 188 -5.28 -3.99 7.03
N ASP A 189 -5.39 -2.71 6.71
CA ASP A 189 -6.62 -1.96 6.92
C ASP A 189 -7.44 -1.91 5.64
N HIS A 190 -6.87 -1.35 4.57
CA HIS A 190 -7.48 -1.33 3.24
C HIS A 190 -6.45 -1.05 2.15
N HIS A 191 -6.85 -1.23 0.89
CA HIS A 191 -6.12 -0.69 -0.25
C HIS A 191 -6.58 0.75 -0.49
N CYS A 192 -5.69 1.72 -0.32
CA CYS A 192 -6.03 3.13 -0.51
C CYS A 192 -5.59 3.59 -1.89
N TYR A 193 -6.56 3.83 -2.77
CA TYR A 193 -6.28 4.37 -4.10
C TYR A 193 -5.66 5.77 -4.05
N TRP A 194 -5.98 6.57 -3.03
CA TRP A 194 -5.43 7.91 -2.83
C TRP A 194 -3.95 7.92 -2.42
N LEU A 195 -3.48 6.85 -1.78
CA LEU A 195 -2.05 6.62 -1.49
C LEU A 195 -1.34 5.78 -2.56
N GLY A 196 -2.10 5.27 -3.54
CA GLY A 196 -1.60 4.35 -4.55
C GLY A 196 -1.07 3.02 -4.00
N GLY A 197 -1.51 2.62 -2.81
CA GLY A 197 -1.01 1.44 -2.09
C GLY A 197 -1.84 1.08 -0.86
N CYS A 198 -1.44 0.00 -0.17
CA CYS A 198 -2.14 -0.41 1.04
C CYS A 198 -1.83 0.50 2.23
N VAL A 199 -2.82 0.61 3.11
CA VAL A 199 -2.67 1.05 4.49
C VAL A 199 -2.61 -0.21 5.35
N GLY A 200 -1.55 -0.31 6.15
CA GLY A 200 -1.31 -1.44 7.05
C GLY A 200 -0.58 -1.00 8.30
N LYS A 201 -0.21 -1.96 9.15
CA LYS A 201 0.33 -1.69 10.50
C LYS A 201 1.50 -0.71 10.51
N LYS A 202 2.37 -0.74 9.50
CA LYS A 202 3.61 0.05 9.47
C LYS A 202 3.39 1.53 9.08
N ASN A 203 2.38 1.83 8.25
CA ASN A 203 2.11 3.19 7.79
C ASN A 203 0.80 3.78 8.33
N TYR A 204 0.04 3.05 9.15
CA TYR A 204 -1.24 3.49 9.70
C TYR A 204 -1.16 4.85 10.42
N ALA A 205 -0.13 5.07 11.25
CA ALA A 205 0.04 6.35 11.94
C ALA A 205 0.27 7.53 10.97
N SER A 206 1.06 7.32 9.91
CA SER A 206 1.26 8.34 8.87
C SER A 206 -0.02 8.60 8.09
N PHE A 207 -0.85 7.58 7.87
CA PHE A 207 -2.16 7.70 7.23
C PHE A 207 -3.15 8.51 8.09
N LEU A 208 -3.23 8.27 9.39
CA LEU A 208 -4.07 9.08 10.29
C LEU A 208 -3.65 10.55 10.32
N MET A 209 -2.33 10.81 10.35
CA MET A 209 -1.81 12.18 10.31
C MET A 209 -2.12 12.85 8.97
N LEU A 210 -2.03 12.12 7.86
CA LEU A 210 -2.44 12.59 6.54
C LEU A 210 -3.90 13.05 6.56
N GLU A 211 -4.83 12.21 7.05
CA GLU A 211 -6.25 12.57 7.15
C GLU A 211 -6.49 13.80 8.05
N GLY A 212 -5.80 13.87 9.19
CA GLY A 212 -5.86 15.01 10.10
C GLY A 212 -5.40 16.32 9.46
N TYR A 213 -4.23 16.32 8.80
CA TYR A 213 -3.72 17.51 8.10
C TYR A 213 -4.55 17.85 6.85
N ALA A 214 -5.14 16.87 6.17
CA ALA A 214 -6.06 17.10 5.05
C ALA A 214 -7.30 17.86 5.51
N PHE A 215 -7.92 17.41 6.60
CA PHE A 215 -9.08 18.08 7.18
C PHE A 215 -8.72 19.49 7.65
N ALA A 216 -7.63 19.64 8.40
CA ALA A 216 -7.17 20.93 8.89
C ALA A 216 -6.87 21.92 7.75
N ALA A 217 -6.21 21.47 6.68
CA ALA A 217 -5.93 22.29 5.50
C ALA A 217 -7.23 22.74 4.80
N CYS A 218 -8.19 21.83 4.61
CA CYS A 218 -9.49 22.17 4.02
C CYS A 218 -10.26 23.17 4.87
N LEU A 219 -10.27 22.98 6.20
CA LEU A 219 -10.96 23.88 7.14
C LEU A 219 -10.31 25.27 7.16
N ALA A 220 -8.99 25.34 7.24
CA ALA A 220 -8.25 26.60 7.28
C ALA A 220 -8.38 27.39 5.97
N GLN A 221 -8.13 26.75 4.82
CA GLN A 221 -8.20 27.41 3.51
C GLN A 221 -9.65 27.73 3.12
N GLY A 222 -10.60 26.83 3.39
CA GLY A 222 -12.02 27.03 3.12
C GLY A 222 -12.63 28.13 4.00
N GLY A 223 -12.34 28.12 5.30
CA GLY A 223 -12.83 29.12 6.25
C GLY A 223 -12.31 30.53 5.95
N THR A 224 -11.02 30.65 5.64
CA THR A 224 -10.43 31.94 5.24
C THR A 224 -10.92 32.40 3.86
N ALA A 225 -11.15 31.49 2.91
CA ALA A 225 -11.77 31.84 1.63
C ALA A 225 -13.20 32.39 1.82
N LEU A 226 -14.00 31.76 2.70
CA LEU A 226 -15.33 32.28 3.06
C LEU A 226 -15.23 33.66 3.72
N ALA A 227 -14.31 33.85 4.68
CA ALA A 227 -14.09 35.14 5.31
C ALA A 227 -13.68 36.22 4.28
N ALA A 228 -12.82 35.89 3.32
CA ALA A 228 -12.45 36.83 2.26
C ALA A 228 -13.64 37.18 1.34
N ILE A 229 -14.49 36.21 0.98
CA ILE A 229 -15.73 36.49 0.21
C ILE A 229 -16.63 37.48 0.96
N LEU A 230 -16.74 37.35 2.28
CA LEU A 230 -17.66 38.15 3.09
C LEU A 230 -17.10 39.52 3.47
N LEU A 231 -15.78 39.64 3.65
CA LEU A 231 -15.17 40.78 4.34
C LEU A 231 -14.14 41.55 3.51
N ALA A 232 -13.56 40.94 2.46
CA ALA A 232 -12.52 41.57 1.67
C ALA A 232 -13.08 42.26 0.41
N PRO A 233 -12.46 43.36 -0.06
CA PRO A 233 -12.85 44.04 -1.29
C PRO A 233 -12.37 43.26 -2.52
N LEU A 234 -13.00 42.13 -2.80
CA LEU A 234 -12.69 41.27 -3.94
C LEU A 234 -13.37 41.77 -5.21
N SER A 235 -12.68 41.66 -6.34
CA SER A 235 -13.27 41.85 -7.66
C SER A 235 -14.25 40.72 -8.01
N GLY A 236 -15.21 40.97 -8.91
CA GLY A 236 -16.24 39.99 -9.27
C GLY A 236 -15.69 38.65 -9.76
N TRP A 237 -14.57 38.64 -10.49
CA TRP A 237 -13.96 37.40 -10.95
C TRP A 237 -13.27 36.62 -9.82
N GLN A 238 -12.69 37.30 -8.81
CA GLN A 238 -12.13 36.65 -7.62
C GLN A 238 -13.23 35.96 -6.82
N VAL A 239 -14.35 36.65 -6.62
CA VAL A 239 -15.54 36.08 -5.95
C VAL A 239 -16.05 34.88 -6.74
N PHE A 240 -16.18 34.98 -8.07
CA PHE A 240 -16.59 33.87 -8.92
C PHE A 240 -15.67 32.65 -8.74
N LEU A 241 -14.34 32.83 -8.80
CA LEU A 241 -13.40 31.72 -8.64
C LEU A 241 -13.45 31.09 -7.24
N LEU A 242 -13.52 31.90 -6.18
CA LEU A 242 -13.63 31.38 -4.81
C LEU A 242 -14.97 30.70 -4.56
N ALA A 243 -16.07 31.20 -5.12
CA ALA A 243 -17.40 30.62 -4.98
C ALA A 243 -17.53 29.22 -5.60
N HIS A 244 -16.71 28.89 -6.60
CA HIS A 244 -16.66 27.53 -7.16
C HIS A 244 -15.66 26.63 -6.42
N PHE A 245 -14.57 27.21 -5.93
CA PHE A 245 -13.49 26.44 -5.32
C PHE A 245 -13.72 26.11 -3.83
N ALA A 246 -14.29 27.05 -3.06
CA ALA A 246 -14.57 26.85 -1.64
C ALA A 246 -15.55 25.68 -1.36
N PRO A 247 -16.64 25.48 -2.15
CA PRO A 247 -17.50 24.31 -1.97
C PRO A 247 -16.78 22.98 -2.23
N LEU A 248 -15.83 22.94 -3.18
CA LEU A 248 -15.03 21.72 -3.43
C LEU A 248 -14.14 21.39 -2.24
N LEU A 249 -13.51 22.39 -1.62
CA LEU A 249 -12.74 22.19 -0.40
C LEU A 249 -13.64 21.77 0.78
N ALA A 250 -14.85 22.33 0.89
CA ALA A 250 -15.80 21.94 1.92
C ALA A 250 -16.26 20.48 1.75
N LEU A 251 -16.56 20.07 0.52
CA LEU A 251 -16.91 18.69 0.20
C LEU A 251 -15.76 17.73 0.50
N ALA A 252 -14.55 18.05 0.05
CA ALA A 252 -13.35 17.28 0.33
C ALA A 252 -13.10 17.17 1.85
N GLY A 253 -13.16 18.29 2.57
CA GLY A 253 -13.02 18.34 4.01
C GLY A 253 -14.07 17.51 4.74
N GLY A 254 -15.34 17.54 4.31
CA GLY A 254 -16.41 16.72 4.87
C GLY A 254 -16.21 15.22 4.66
N LEU A 255 -15.75 14.82 3.47
CA LEU A 255 -15.42 13.41 3.17
C LEU A 255 -14.24 12.93 4.02
N VAL A 256 -13.17 13.73 4.10
CA VAL A 256 -11.99 13.43 4.93
C VAL A 256 -12.37 13.35 6.40
N LEU A 257 -13.18 14.28 6.91
CA LEU A 257 -13.65 14.26 8.30
C LEU A 257 -14.39 12.96 8.62
N ARG A 258 -15.28 12.52 7.72
CA ARG A 258 -16.01 11.26 7.89
C ARG A 258 -15.06 10.06 7.96
N CYS A 259 -14.07 9.99 7.07
CA CYS A 259 -13.05 8.93 7.09
C CYS A 259 -12.22 8.98 8.38
N LEU A 260 -11.76 10.16 8.78
CA LEU A 260 -10.98 10.35 9.99
C LEU A 260 -11.75 9.91 11.25
N CYS A 261 -13.03 10.31 11.37
CA CYS A 261 -13.87 9.88 12.48
C CYS A 261 -14.07 8.36 12.50
N LEU A 262 -14.23 7.72 11.33
CA LEU A 262 -14.29 6.27 11.23
C LEU A 262 -12.99 5.63 11.72
N HIS A 263 -11.84 6.11 11.26
CA HIS A 263 -10.54 5.54 11.65
C HIS A 263 -10.18 5.78 13.12
N ILE A 264 -10.57 6.92 13.71
CA ILE A 264 -10.43 7.14 15.16
C ILE A 264 -11.25 6.11 15.94
N LYS A 265 -12.51 5.89 15.55
CA LYS A 265 -13.36 4.86 16.17
C LYS A 265 -12.75 3.46 16.04
N LEU A 266 -12.19 3.13 14.88
CA LEU A 266 -11.52 1.84 14.66
C LEU A 266 -10.30 1.66 15.55
N VAL A 267 -9.52 2.73 15.78
CA VAL A 267 -8.40 2.72 16.73
C VAL A 267 -8.86 2.47 18.15
N ASP A 268 -9.91 3.17 18.59
CA ASP A 268 -10.47 3.00 19.95
C ASP A 268 -11.00 1.58 20.19
N GLU A 269 -11.56 0.95 19.16
CA GLU A 269 -12.04 -0.43 19.21
C GLU A 269 -10.94 -1.49 18.96
N GLY A 270 -9.71 -1.08 18.64
CA GLY A 270 -8.63 -2.00 18.27
C GLY A 270 -8.90 -2.81 17.00
N LYS A 271 -9.72 -2.28 16.08
CA LYS A 271 -10.19 -2.94 14.86
C LYS A 271 -9.55 -2.33 13.61
N SER A 272 -9.52 -3.11 12.53
CA SER A 272 -9.24 -2.60 11.19
C SER A 272 -10.54 -2.42 10.41
N THR A 273 -10.50 -1.66 9.31
CA THR A 273 -11.65 -1.53 8.40
C THR A 273 -12.11 -2.89 7.88
N LEU A 274 -11.18 -3.80 7.60
CA LEU A 274 -11.50 -5.18 7.20
C LEU A 274 -12.24 -5.96 8.30
N SER A 275 -11.84 -5.84 9.57
CA SER A 275 -12.54 -6.55 10.64
C SER A 275 -13.94 -5.98 10.91
N LEU A 276 -14.16 -4.69 10.64
CA LEU A 276 -15.50 -4.09 10.66
C LEU A 276 -16.40 -4.65 9.56
N LEU A 277 -15.89 -4.80 8.33
CA LEU A 277 -16.68 -5.20 7.16
C LEU A 277 -17.00 -6.71 7.13
N TYR A 278 -16.04 -7.55 7.52
CA TYR A 278 -16.14 -9.00 7.38
C TYR A 278 -16.30 -9.74 8.72
N GLY A 279 -16.29 -9.00 9.84
CA GLY A 279 -16.27 -9.58 11.18
C GLY A 279 -14.96 -10.32 11.50
N GLU A 280 -14.70 -10.63 12.77
CA GLU A 280 -13.51 -11.41 13.17
C GLU A 280 -13.54 -12.86 12.65
N THR A 281 -14.74 -13.37 12.36
CA THR A 281 -15.02 -14.76 11.98
C THR A 281 -14.53 -15.14 10.59
N ASP A 282 -14.58 -14.22 9.60
CA ASP A 282 -14.20 -14.56 8.22
C ASP A 282 -12.69 -14.49 7.94
N SER A 283 -11.91 -13.97 8.91
CA SER A 283 -10.46 -14.16 8.87
C SER A 283 -10.10 -15.66 8.74
N ARG A 284 -10.93 -16.56 9.29
CA ARG A 284 -10.73 -18.02 9.33
C ARG A 284 -11.17 -18.76 8.05
N GLN A 285 -12.04 -18.20 7.20
CA GLN A 285 -12.77 -18.99 6.19
C GLN A 285 -12.47 -18.68 4.72
N THR A 286 -11.94 -17.51 4.35
CA THR A 286 -11.84 -17.14 2.91
C THR A 286 -10.81 -17.91 2.06
N ASP A 287 -10.01 -18.82 2.63
CA ASP A 287 -8.90 -19.46 1.91
C ASP A 287 -8.91 -21.00 1.96
N VAL A 288 -9.95 -21.63 2.52
CA VAL A 288 -10.11 -23.10 2.48
C VAL A 288 -11.07 -23.45 1.35
N PRO A 289 -10.64 -24.09 0.25
CA PRO A 289 -11.58 -24.63 -0.73
C PRO A 289 -12.51 -25.60 0.00
N PRO A 290 -13.82 -25.64 -0.33
CA PRO A 290 -14.73 -26.58 0.31
C PRO A 290 -14.12 -27.97 0.18
N GLN A 291 -13.93 -28.65 1.32
CA GLN A 291 -13.51 -30.05 1.27
C GLN A 291 -14.54 -30.79 0.43
N PRO A 292 -14.12 -31.61 -0.55
CA PRO A 292 -15.07 -32.45 -1.27
C PRO A 292 -15.82 -33.25 -0.21
N ALA A 293 -17.14 -33.12 -0.19
CA ALA A 293 -18.00 -33.82 0.74
C ALA A 293 -17.57 -35.28 0.76
N THR A 294 -17.00 -35.74 1.86
CA THR A 294 -16.66 -37.14 2.03
C THR A 294 -17.98 -37.90 1.96
N ALA A 295 -18.11 -38.72 0.92
CA ALA A 295 -19.21 -39.64 0.70
C ALA A 295 -19.18 -40.76 1.75
N ALA A 296 -19.37 -40.42 3.02
CA ALA A 296 -19.25 -41.32 4.17
C ALA A 296 -20.44 -41.22 5.13
N ALA A 297 -21.65 -40.96 4.61
CA ALA A 297 -22.88 -41.00 5.40
C ALA A 297 -24.06 -41.61 4.60
N ALA A 298 -23.83 -42.73 3.91
CA ALA A 298 -24.88 -43.53 3.28
C ALA A 298 -24.70 -45.04 3.52
N ALA A 299 -24.33 -45.42 4.75
CA ALA A 299 -24.26 -46.82 5.18
C ALA A 299 -24.80 -47.04 6.61
N ALA A 300 -25.78 -46.23 7.02
CA ALA A 300 -26.53 -46.47 8.25
C ALA A 300 -27.94 -45.90 8.11
N GLN A 301 -28.79 -46.62 7.37
CA GLN A 301 -30.23 -46.76 7.54
C GLN A 301 -30.75 -47.80 6.55
#